data_AF-A0A4S8XE21-F1
#
_entry.id   AF-A0A4S8XE21-F1
#
_cell.length_a   1.000
_cell.length_b   1.000
_cell.length_c   1.000
_cell.angle_alpha   90.00
_cell.angle_beta   90.00
_cell.angle_gamma   90.00
#
_symmetry.space_group_name_H-M   'P 1'
#
loop_
_entity.id
_entity.type
_entity.pdbx_description
1 polymer ?
#
loop_
_entity_poly.entity_id
_entity_poly.type
_entity_poly.pdbx_seq_one_letter_code
_entity_poly.pdbx_strand_id
1 'polypeptide(L)'
;MVTLVLNDVALAAVLEALNLPYNVRLWTFASDSHGVKGPEFLAINPNDRVPALQDPNTNITSWESMACINYLLRNYDTDDKLVKNDDAYKRYEAQAYRCFGVLEVQLKSHEGGWVIAGENHSVVDLHFEPWIRQYGYAGLSLDEYPKIKAWLDRVQGLPEVIKAYEMVKAREEA
;
A
#
# COMPACT_ATOMS: atom_id res chain seq x y z
N MET A 1 21.96 5.97 6.33
CA MET A 1 22.14 6.79 5.11
C MET A 1 21.19 6.25 4.06
N VAL A 2 20.14 6.98 3.69
CA VAL A 2 19.07 6.47 2.80
C VAL A 2 19.63 6.39 1.38
N THR A 3 19.53 5.24 0.71
CA THR A 3 19.92 5.13 -0.70
C THR A 3 18.69 5.41 -1.55
N LEU A 4 18.70 6.53 -2.27
CA LEU A 4 17.63 6.89 -3.19
C LEU A 4 17.87 6.26 -4.56
N VAL A 5 16.82 5.63 -5.05
CA VAL A 5 16.77 4.96 -6.35
C VAL A 5 15.81 5.76 -7.26
N LEU A 6 16.24 7.02 -7.50
CA LEU A 6 15.97 7.94 -8.64
C LEU A 6 14.81 8.90 -8.87
N ASN A 7 15.18 9.95 -9.65
CA ASN A 7 14.47 10.88 -10.55
C ASN A 7 13.19 11.54 -10.04
N ASP A 8 12.99 11.53 -8.73
CA ASP A 8 11.89 12.25 -8.13
C ASP A 8 12.40 13.44 -7.32
N VAL A 9 12.27 14.62 -7.91
CA VAL A 9 12.59 15.90 -7.27
C VAL A 9 11.74 16.09 -6.01
N ALA A 10 10.50 15.57 -5.97
CA ALA A 10 9.66 15.68 -4.78
C ALA A 10 10.26 14.89 -3.61
N LEU A 11 10.69 13.65 -3.85
CA LEU A 11 11.30 12.82 -2.82
C LEU A 11 12.64 13.41 -2.33
N ALA A 12 13.47 13.89 -3.25
CA ALA A 12 14.72 14.58 -2.91
C ALA A 12 14.46 15.86 -2.10
N ALA A 13 13.46 16.67 -2.48
CA ALA A 13 13.09 17.87 -1.74
C ALA A 13 12.60 17.57 -0.32
N VAL A 14 11.87 16.47 -0.12
CA VAL A 14 11.47 16.01 1.23
C VAL A 14 12.70 15.59 2.04
N LEU A 15 13.62 14.82 1.47
CA LEU A 15 14.87 14.43 2.15
C LEU A 15 15.70 15.65 2.57
N GLU A 16 15.85 16.62 1.67
CA GLU A 16 16.53 17.90 1.95
C GLU A 16 15.82 18.69 3.06
N ALA A 17 14.49 18.81 3.00
CA ALA A 17 13.71 19.51 4.04
C ALA A 17 13.85 18.86 5.42
N LEU A 18 14.01 17.53 5.47
CA LEU A 18 14.25 16.78 6.71
C LEU A 18 15.72 16.75 7.13
N ASN A 19 16.65 17.28 6.32
CA ASN A 19 18.11 17.19 6.48
C ASN A 19 18.61 15.73 6.55
N LEU A 20 18.02 14.84 5.75
CA LEU A 20 18.39 13.43 5.71
C LEU A 20 19.50 13.19 4.69
N PRO A 21 20.61 12.53 5.05
CA PRO A 21 21.66 12.19 4.09
C PRO A 21 21.19 11.09 3.14
N TYR A 22 21.36 11.32 1.83
CA TYR A 22 20.96 10.40 0.79
C TYR A 22 21.98 10.28 -0.36
N ASN A 23 21.93 9.15 -1.06
CA ASN A 23 22.66 8.95 -2.32
C ASN A 23 21.68 8.90 -3.49
N VAL A 24 21.94 9.64 -4.56
CA VAL A 24 21.19 9.54 -5.82
C VAL A 24 21.90 8.59 -6.76
N ARG A 25 21.28 7.46 -7.09
CA ARG A 25 21.64 6.71 -8.31
C ARG A 25 20.92 7.36 -9.49
N LEU A 26 21.36 7.25 -10.75
CA LEU A 26 20.56 7.63 -11.95
C LEU A 26 20.22 6.42 -12.88
N TRP A 27 18.94 6.20 -13.21
CA TRP A 27 18.33 5.13 -14.03
C TRP A 27 17.69 5.77 -15.24
N THR A 28 17.88 5.14 -16.39
CA THR A 28 17.30 5.56 -17.66
C THR A 28 15.99 4.81 -17.91
N PHE A 29 15.19 5.28 -18.86
CA PHE A 29 14.02 4.54 -19.36
C PHE A 29 14.39 3.52 -20.46
N ALA A 30 15.69 3.27 -20.67
CA ALA A 30 16.14 2.23 -21.58
C ALA A 30 15.85 0.83 -21.01
N SER A 31 16.03 -0.19 -21.84
CA SER A 31 15.93 -1.60 -21.43
C SER A 31 17.31 -2.25 -21.20
N ASP A 32 18.36 -1.44 -21.07
CA ASP A 32 19.71 -1.91 -20.80
C ASP A 32 19.96 -2.10 -19.28
N SER A 33 21.20 -2.43 -18.91
CA SER A 33 21.57 -2.66 -17.51
C SER A 33 21.44 -1.44 -16.61
N HIS A 34 21.38 -0.23 -17.16
CA HIS A 34 21.16 1.03 -16.43
C HIS A 34 19.72 1.56 -16.63
N GLY A 35 18.85 0.71 -17.18
CA GLY A 35 17.45 0.98 -17.41
C GLY A 35 16.56 0.48 -16.28
N VAL A 36 15.40 1.11 -16.10
CA VAL A 36 14.37 0.66 -15.13
C VAL A 36 13.80 -0.74 -15.43
N LYS A 37 14.06 -1.28 -16.63
CA LYS A 37 13.70 -2.66 -17.00
C LYS A 37 14.85 -3.65 -16.83
N GLY A 38 16.03 -3.17 -16.43
CA GLY A 38 17.19 -3.99 -16.16
C GLY A 38 17.03 -4.81 -14.87
N PRO A 39 17.68 -5.97 -14.76
CA PRO A 39 17.52 -6.87 -13.61
C PRO A 39 17.93 -6.22 -12.29
N GLU A 40 18.89 -5.29 -12.29
CA GLU A 40 19.32 -4.58 -11.08
C GLU A 40 18.23 -3.66 -10.53
N PHE A 41 17.52 -2.92 -11.39
CA PHE A 41 16.41 -2.08 -10.94
C PHE A 41 15.18 -2.92 -10.57
N LEU A 42 14.88 -3.97 -11.34
CA LEU A 42 13.74 -4.84 -11.04
C LEU A 42 13.87 -5.57 -9.70
N ALA A 43 15.10 -5.82 -9.23
CA ALA A 43 15.35 -6.31 -7.88
C ALA A 43 15.01 -5.28 -6.78
N ILE A 44 14.88 -4.00 -7.13
CA ILE A 44 14.50 -2.91 -6.22
C ILE A 44 13.00 -2.59 -6.35
N ASN A 45 12.53 -2.42 -7.59
CA ASN A 45 11.13 -2.18 -7.90
C ASN A 45 10.68 -3.06 -9.08
N PRO A 46 9.91 -4.13 -8.84
CA PRO A 46 9.41 -5.00 -9.91
C PRO A 46 8.39 -4.31 -10.82
N ASN A 47 7.85 -3.15 -10.43
CA ASN A 47 6.94 -2.32 -11.23
C ASN A 47 7.67 -1.44 -12.26
N ASP A 48 8.96 -1.67 -12.53
CA ASP A 48 9.75 -1.04 -13.60
C ASP A 48 9.70 0.50 -13.71
N ARG A 49 9.38 1.17 -12.60
CA ARG A 49 9.14 2.61 -12.53
C ARG A 49 9.90 3.29 -11.41
N VAL A 50 10.35 4.50 -11.66
CA VAL A 50 10.85 5.41 -10.63
C VAL A 50 9.70 6.23 -10.03
N PRO A 51 9.83 6.73 -8.78
CA PRO A 51 10.96 6.53 -7.87
C PRO A 51 10.88 5.21 -7.08
N ALA A 52 12.05 4.78 -6.60
CA ALA A 52 12.18 3.83 -5.51
C ALA A 52 13.15 4.37 -4.44
N LEU A 53 13.00 3.89 -3.21
CA LEU A 53 13.76 4.26 -2.04
C LEU A 53 14.20 2.99 -1.33
N GLN A 54 15.48 2.94 -0.97
CA GLN A 54 16.04 1.88 -0.14
C GLN A 54 16.59 2.53 1.13
N ASP A 55 16.01 2.17 2.27
CA ASP A 55 16.45 2.65 3.56
C ASP A 55 17.20 1.56 4.32
N PRO A 56 18.54 1.61 4.39
CA PRO A 56 19.32 0.61 5.11
C PRO A 56 19.19 0.75 6.63
N ASN A 57 18.65 1.86 7.16
CA ASN A 57 18.45 2.00 8.61
C ASN A 57 17.30 1.12 9.12
N THR A 58 16.30 0.89 8.29
CA THR A 58 15.10 0.07 8.60
C THR A 58 15.00 -1.20 7.76
N ASN A 59 15.91 -1.37 6.80
CA ASN A 59 15.90 -2.44 5.81
C ASN A 59 14.61 -2.46 4.96
N ILE A 60 14.03 -1.28 4.69
CA ILE A 60 12.83 -1.12 3.86
C ILE A 60 13.23 -0.72 2.45
N THR A 61 12.65 -1.41 1.47
CA THR A 61 12.57 -0.93 0.08
C THR A 61 11.14 -0.51 -0.19
N SER A 62 10.96 0.70 -0.72
CA SER A 62 9.65 1.28 -1.05
C SER A 62 9.70 1.88 -2.45
N TRP A 63 8.59 1.85 -3.16
CA TRP A 63 8.40 2.48 -4.46
C TRP A 63 6.99 3.06 -4.52
N GLU A 64 6.72 3.89 -5.54
CA GLU A 64 5.64 4.90 -5.57
C GLU A 64 6.01 6.15 -4.77
N SER A 65 6.06 7.30 -5.43
CA SER A 65 6.56 8.57 -4.85
C SER A 65 5.89 8.92 -3.52
N MET A 66 4.57 8.80 -3.45
CA MET A 66 3.81 9.11 -2.24
C MET A 66 3.96 8.07 -1.13
N ALA A 67 4.21 6.80 -1.47
CA ALA A 67 4.51 5.77 -0.47
C ALA A 67 5.89 6.03 0.16
N CYS A 68 6.88 6.34 -0.67
CA CYS A 68 8.22 6.75 -0.23
C CYS A 68 8.19 8.00 0.67
N ILE A 69 7.45 9.04 0.25
CA ILE A 69 7.31 10.28 1.04
C ILE A 69 6.61 9.98 2.37
N ASN A 70 5.48 9.27 2.37
CA ASN A 70 4.78 8.93 3.61
C ASN A 70 5.65 8.08 4.55
N TYR A 71 6.43 7.16 4.00
CA TYR A 71 7.42 6.40 4.77
C TYR A 71 8.43 7.34 5.44
N LEU A 72 9.00 8.29 4.71
CA LEU A 72 9.95 9.27 5.27
C LEU A 72 9.32 10.12 6.37
N LEU A 73 8.12 10.66 6.13
CA LEU A 73 7.41 11.48 7.11
C LEU A 73 7.15 10.69 8.41
N ARG A 74 6.65 9.45 8.29
CA ARG A 74 6.34 8.59 9.45
C ARG A 74 7.57 8.21 10.29
N ASN A 75 8.72 8.02 9.66
CA ASN A 75 9.91 7.51 10.33
C ASN A 75 10.92 8.59 10.73
N TYR A 76 10.93 9.73 10.03
CA TYR A 76 11.99 10.73 10.16
C TYR A 76 11.51 12.16 10.40
N ASP A 77 10.26 12.50 10.08
CA ASP A 77 9.71 13.84 10.40
C ASP A 77 9.15 13.88 11.83
N THR A 78 9.99 13.54 12.80
CA THR A 78 9.58 13.40 14.22
C THR A 78 9.29 14.73 14.92
N ASP A 79 9.75 15.84 14.36
CA ASP A 79 9.53 17.20 14.85
C ASP A 79 8.42 17.94 14.07
N ASP A 80 7.69 17.25 13.19
CA ASP A 80 6.64 17.80 12.32
C ASP A 80 7.11 19.05 11.53
N LYS A 81 8.31 18.98 10.94
CA LYS A 81 8.89 20.07 10.14
C LYS A 81 8.09 20.33 8.88
N LEU A 82 7.55 19.27 8.27
CA LEU A 82 6.71 19.38 7.08
C LEU A 82 5.25 19.38 7.50
N VAL A 83 4.53 20.43 7.07
CA VAL A 83 3.12 20.58 7.41
C VAL A 83 2.31 19.44 6.81
N LYS A 84 1.63 18.70 7.66
CA LYS A 84 0.69 17.65 7.26
C LYS A 84 -0.52 18.29 6.57
N ASN A 85 -0.96 17.68 5.47
CA ASN A 85 -2.20 18.09 4.82
C ASN A 85 -3.39 17.39 5.49
N ASP A 86 -3.74 17.88 6.68
CA ASP A 86 -4.82 17.31 7.50
C ASP A 86 -6.17 17.33 6.78
N ASP A 87 -6.43 18.33 5.93
CA ASP A 87 -7.64 18.40 5.11
C ASP A 87 -7.71 17.23 4.12
N ALA A 88 -6.63 16.99 3.38
CA ALA A 88 -6.56 15.86 2.46
C ALA A 88 -6.69 14.52 3.21
N TYR A 89 -5.99 14.36 4.34
CA TYR A 89 -6.08 13.17 5.17
C TYR A 89 -7.52 12.90 5.60
N LYS A 90 -8.16 13.88 6.25
CA LYS A 90 -9.57 13.79 6.70
C LYS A 90 -10.52 13.51 5.56
N ARG A 91 -10.32 14.12 4.39
CA ARG A 91 -11.16 13.90 3.21
C ARG A 91 -11.07 12.46 2.71
N TYR A 92 -9.86 11.89 2.61
CA TYR A 92 -9.69 10.51 2.14
C TYR A 92 -10.08 9.48 3.20
N GLU A 93 -9.84 9.77 4.47
CA GLU A 93 -10.35 8.98 5.60
C GLU A 93 -11.88 8.93 5.58
N ALA A 94 -12.55 10.08 5.50
CA ALA A 94 -14.01 10.16 5.40
C ALA A 94 -14.54 9.41 4.17
N GLN A 95 -13.82 9.46 3.04
CA GLN A 95 -14.19 8.70 1.84
C GLN A 95 -14.05 7.18 2.04
N ALA A 96 -12.99 6.72 2.71
CA ALA A 96 -12.81 5.30 3.03
C ALA A 96 -13.95 4.80 3.94
N TYR A 97 -14.26 5.55 5.00
CA TYR A 97 -15.39 5.25 5.89
C TYR A 97 -16.74 5.30 5.18
N ARG A 98 -16.93 6.21 4.21
CA ARG A 98 -18.12 6.22 3.36
C ARG A 98 -18.23 4.93 2.54
N CYS A 99 -17.13 4.46 1.96
CA CYS A 99 -17.09 3.19 1.23
C CYS A 99 -17.37 1.98 2.15
N PHE A 100 -16.83 1.97 3.37
CA PHE A 100 -17.18 0.97 4.39
C PHE A 100 -18.66 1.02 4.73
N GLY A 101 -19.25 2.22 4.88
CA GLY A 101 -20.70 2.37 5.09
C GLY A 101 -21.53 1.73 3.98
N VAL A 102 -21.15 1.93 2.71
CA VAL A 102 -21.83 1.31 1.56
C VAL A 102 -21.72 -0.22 1.61
N LEU A 103 -20.52 -0.76 1.82
CA LEU A 103 -20.30 -2.21 1.89
C LEU A 103 -21.02 -2.84 3.09
N GLU A 104 -21.00 -2.19 4.25
CA GLU A 104 -21.70 -2.65 5.45
C GLU A 104 -23.22 -2.70 5.23
N VAL A 105 -23.81 -1.69 4.59
CA VAL A 105 -25.24 -1.69 4.21
C VAL A 105 -25.54 -2.82 3.23
N GLN A 106 -24.68 -3.01 2.22
CA GLN A 106 -24.82 -4.09 1.23
C GLN A 106 -24.76 -5.48 1.87
N LEU A 107 -23.81 -5.70 2.78
CA LEU A 107 -23.71 -6.97 3.51
C LEU A 107 -24.93 -7.15 4.44
N LYS A 108 -25.41 -6.08 5.09
CA LYS A 108 -26.64 -6.13 5.91
C LYS A 108 -27.86 -6.55 5.10
N SER A 109 -28.02 -6.06 3.86
CA SER A 109 -29.15 -6.46 3.00
C SER A 109 -29.11 -7.93 2.58
N HIS A 110 -27.96 -8.61 2.75
CA HIS A 110 -27.79 -10.04 2.51
C HIS A 110 -27.51 -10.82 3.82
N GLU A 111 -28.03 -10.32 4.95
CA GLU A 111 -27.92 -10.91 6.29
C GLU A 111 -26.47 -11.08 6.82
N GLY A 112 -25.49 -10.51 6.14
CA GLY A 112 -24.06 -10.67 6.42
C GLY A 112 -23.40 -11.84 5.69
N GLY A 113 -24.06 -12.39 4.65
CA GLY A 113 -23.50 -13.37 3.73
C GLY A 113 -22.44 -12.77 2.81
N TRP A 114 -22.65 -12.89 1.50
CA TRP A 114 -21.73 -12.42 0.47
C TRP A 114 -22.09 -11.01 -0.04
N VAL A 115 -21.15 -10.34 -0.71
CA VAL A 115 -21.40 -8.99 -1.28
C VAL A 115 -22.57 -9.01 -2.27
N ILE A 116 -22.73 -10.10 -3.02
CA ILE A 116 -23.89 -10.38 -3.88
C ILE A 116 -24.69 -11.53 -3.25
N ALA A 117 -26.01 -11.39 -3.17
CA ALA A 117 -26.88 -12.42 -2.60
C ALA A 117 -26.74 -13.75 -3.35
N GLY A 118 -26.59 -14.84 -2.62
CA GLY A 118 -26.46 -16.18 -3.17
C GLY A 118 -25.95 -17.18 -2.13
N GLU A 119 -25.97 -18.47 -2.50
CA GLU A 119 -25.46 -19.54 -1.65
C GLU A 119 -23.92 -19.53 -1.56
N ASN A 120 -23.26 -19.15 -2.64
CA ASN A 120 -21.79 -19.16 -2.77
C ASN A 120 -21.22 -17.75 -2.91
N HIS A 121 -19.94 -17.59 -2.56
CA HIS A 121 -19.21 -16.35 -2.80
C HIS A 121 -19.08 -16.06 -4.30
N SER A 122 -18.92 -14.79 -4.63
CA SER A 122 -18.78 -14.32 -6.00
C SER A 122 -17.37 -13.77 -6.24
N VAL A 123 -17.06 -13.47 -7.50
CA VAL A 123 -15.82 -12.75 -7.86
C VAL A 123 -15.73 -11.37 -7.19
N VAL A 124 -16.87 -10.78 -6.79
CA VAL A 124 -16.89 -9.49 -6.07
C VAL A 124 -16.26 -9.64 -4.69
N ASP A 125 -16.52 -10.74 -3.99
CA ASP A 125 -15.93 -11.00 -2.67
C ASP A 125 -14.41 -11.14 -2.77
N LEU A 126 -13.94 -11.90 -3.77
CA LEU A 126 -12.51 -12.10 -4.05
C LEU A 126 -11.82 -10.81 -4.50
N HIS A 127 -12.53 -9.93 -5.20
CA HIS A 127 -11.99 -8.65 -5.65
C HIS A 127 -11.89 -7.61 -4.51
N PHE A 128 -12.86 -7.61 -3.59
CA PHE A 128 -12.94 -6.61 -2.53
C PHE A 128 -12.01 -6.94 -1.35
N GLU A 129 -11.81 -8.23 -1.04
CA GLU A 129 -11.02 -8.66 0.12
C GLU A 129 -9.63 -8.02 0.19
N PRO A 130 -8.82 -7.98 -0.89
CA PRO A 130 -7.46 -7.43 -0.82
C PRO A 130 -7.44 -5.93 -0.47
N TRP A 131 -8.48 -5.19 -0.83
CA TRP A 131 -8.61 -3.77 -0.51
C TRP A 131 -9.05 -3.54 0.93
N ILE A 132 -10.04 -4.32 1.40
CA ILE A 132 -10.58 -4.15 2.75
C ILE A 132 -9.58 -4.64 3.80
N ARG A 133 -8.86 -5.73 3.53
CA ARG A 133 -7.82 -6.28 4.42
C ARG A 133 -6.78 -5.25 4.89
N GLN A 134 -6.48 -4.25 4.05
CA GLN A 134 -5.44 -3.25 4.31
C GLN A 134 -5.89 -2.12 5.24
N TYR A 135 -7.10 -2.17 5.81
CA TYR A 135 -7.64 -1.11 6.68
C TYR A 135 -6.69 -0.75 7.83
N GLY A 136 -6.08 -1.75 8.50
CA GLY A 136 -5.15 -1.53 9.60
C GLY A 136 -3.84 -0.85 9.16
N TYR A 137 -3.32 -1.22 7.98
CA TYR A 137 -2.14 -0.56 7.40
C TYR A 137 -2.43 0.92 7.06
N ALA A 138 -3.67 1.21 6.66
CA ALA A 138 -4.15 2.57 6.41
C ALA A 138 -4.45 3.37 7.69
N GLY A 139 -4.36 2.76 8.89
CA GLY A 139 -4.71 3.40 10.15
C GLY A 139 -6.21 3.56 10.39
N LEU A 140 -7.05 2.82 9.66
CA LEU A 140 -8.51 2.84 9.80
C LEU A 140 -8.97 1.77 10.80
N SER A 141 -10.19 1.92 11.32
CA SER A 141 -10.86 0.92 12.18
C SER A 141 -12.11 0.35 11.53
N LEU A 142 -12.40 -0.93 11.79
CA LEU A 142 -13.65 -1.59 11.40
C LEU A 142 -14.63 -1.78 12.58
N ASP A 143 -14.41 -1.14 13.72
CA ASP A 143 -15.21 -1.39 14.95
C ASP A 143 -16.70 -1.11 14.79
N GLU A 144 -17.07 -0.13 13.97
CA GLU A 144 -18.46 0.20 13.65
C GLU A 144 -19.05 -0.64 12.50
N TYR A 145 -18.27 -1.58 11.94
CA TYR A 145 -18.59 -2.35 10.73
C TYR A 145 -18.56 -3.87 10.97
N PRO A 146 -19.44 -4.41 11.84
CA PRO A 146 -19.41 -5.81 12.22
C PRO A 146 -19.71 -6.77 11.07
N LYS A 147 -20.51 -6.38 10.06
CA LYS A 147 -20.76 -7.26 8.90
C LYS A 147 -19.54 -7.32 8.00
N ILE A 148 -18.82 -6.22 7.80
CA ILE A 148 -17.53 -6.23 7.10
C ILE A 148 -16.53 -7.13 7.83
N LYS A 149 -16.38 -7.03 9.15
CA LYS A 149 -15.47 -7.91 9.92
C LYS A 149 -15.78 -9.39 9.69
N ALA A 150 -17.04 -9.79 9.90
CA ALA A 150 -17.46 -11.19 9.72
C ALA A 150 -17.33 -11.67 8.27
N TRP A 151 -17.60 -10.80 7.29
CA TRP A 151 -17.38 -11.09 5.88
C TRP A 151 -15.89 -11.26 5.56
N LEU A 152 -15.03 -10.37 6.07
CA LEU A 152 -13.59 -10.41 5.84
C LEU A 152 -12.99 -11.71 6.38
N ASP A 153 -13.33 -12.10 7.62
CA ASP A 153 -12.89 -13.36 8.23
C ASP A 153 -13.31 -14.57 7.38
N ARG A 154 -14.53 -14.54 6.84
CA ARG A 154 -15.05 -15.61 5.99
C ARG A 154 -14.30 -15.72 4.66
N VAL A 155 -14.10 -14.59 3.96
CA VAL A 155 -13.40 -14.60 2.67
C VAL A 155 -11.93 -15.00 2.85
N GLN A 156 -11.28 -14.53 3.92
CA GLN A 156 -9.91 -14.92 4.27
C GLN A 156 -9.78 -16.40 4.66
N GLY A 157 -10.86 -17.03 5.12
CA GLY A 157 -10.93 -18.46 5.38
C GLY A 157 -11.14 -19.33 4.14
N LEU A 158 -11.36 -18.76 2.95
CA LEU A 158 -11.58 -19.53 1.73
C LEU A 158 -10.28 -20.22 1.27
N PRO A 159 -10.31 -21.53 0.94
CA PRO A 159 -9.12 -22.28 0.52
C PRO A 159 -8.36 -21.64 -0.65
N GLU A 160 -9.06 -21.08 -1.63
CA GLU A 160 -8.48 -20.40 -2.79
C GLU A 160 -7.81 -19.07 -2.44
N VAL A 161 -8.34 -18.33 -1.44
CA VAL A 161 -7.77 -17.06 -0.97
C VAL A 161 -6.50 -17.34 -0.17
N ILE A 162 -6.55 -18.30 0.75
CA ILE A 162 -5.38 -18.76 1.51
C ILE A 162 -4.27 -19.19 0.54
N LYS A 163 -4.59 -20.08 -0.40
CA LYS A 163 -3.63 -20.57 -1.39
C LYS A 163 -3.06 -19.44 -2.25
N ALA A 164 -3.86 -18.46 -2.64
CA ALA A 164 -3.38 -17.32 -3.42
C ALA A 164 -2.33 -16.51 -2.63
N TYR A 165 -2.61 -16.19 -1.36
CA TYR A 165 -1.67 -15.45 -0.52
C TYR A 165 -0.39 -16.22 -0.21
N GLU A 166 -0.47 -17.52 0.05
CA GLU A 166 0.71 -18.38 0.22
C GLU A 166 1.61 -18.36 -1.03
N MET A 167 1.01 -18.41 -2.21
CA MET A 167 1.73 -18.43 -3.49
C MET A 167 2.38 -17.08 -3.79
N VAL A 168 1.69 -15.98 -3.51
CA VAL A 168 2.26 -14.62 -3.66
C VAL A 168 3.44 -14.45 -2.71
N LYS A 169 3.27 -14.78 -1.43
CA LYS A 169 4.33 -14.68 -0.42
C LYS A 169 5.56 -15.52 -0.80
N ALA A 170 5.36 -16.77 -1.21
CA ALA A 170 6.45 -17.65 -1.62
C ALA A 170 7.24 -17.15 -2.85
N ARG A 171 6.66 -16.26 -3.66
CA ARG A 171 7.33 -15.62 -4.81
C ARG A 171 7.99 -14.31 -4.47
N GLU A 172 7.57 -13.63 -3.41
CA GLU A 172 8.25 -12.44 -2.87
C GLU A 172 9.53 -12.82 -2.12
N GLU A 173 9.62 -14.03 -1.57
CA GLU A 173 10.77 -14.54 -0.82
C GLU A 173 11.79 -15.34 -1.66
N ALA A 174 11.51 -15.61 -2.94
CA ALA A 174 12.31 -16.47 -3.83
C ALA A 174 13.12 -15.67 -4.86
#